data_AF-A0AAQ2S421-F1
#
_entry.id   AF-A0AAQ2S421-F1
#
_cell.length_a   1.000
_cell.length_b   1.000
_cell.length_c   1.000
_cell.angle_alpha   90.00
_cell.angle_beta   90.00
_cell.angle_gamma   90.00
#
_symmetry.space_group_name_H-M   'P 1'
#
loop_
_entity.id
_entity.type
_entity.pdbx_description
1 polymer ?
#
loop_
_entity_poly.entity_id
_entity_poly.type
_entity_poly.pdbx_seq_one_letter_code
_entity_poly.pdbx_strand_id
1 'polypeptide(L)'
;MVERQSIIHMYRVCGYSKRRISRELHVSRHTVDNILSKYESAIRTDNPEEALSDLLTIQPRYDSSRRRPRRLTQEIKDKIGFCLKKNAVKIATGLRKQRMLKKDIHQFNCREKAISCFFNFSDYGSSLFKGQHGKADAD
;
A
#
# COMPACT_ATOMS: atom_id res chain seq x y z
N MET A 1 -22.89 0.21 -12.93
CA MET A 1 -22.16 0.06 -11.64
C MET A 1 -23.22 -0.12 -10.57
N VAL A 2 -23.08 -1.09 -9.66
CA VAL A 2 -24.09 -1.28 -8.60
C VAL A 2 -23.78 -0.33 -7.44
N GLU A 3 -24.74 0.52 -7.11
CA GLU A 3 -24.62 1.51 -6.04
C GLU A 3 -24.68 0.83 -4.66
N ARG A 4 -23.81 1.24 -3.72
CA ARG A 4 -23.81 0.71 -2.34
C ARG A 4 -25.17 0.88 -1.66
N GLN A 5 -25.86 1.98 -1.98
CA GLN A 5 -27.19 2.30 -1.46
C GLN A 5 -28.23 1.23 -1.81
N SER A 6 -28.19 0.67 -3.02
CA SER A 6 -29.13 -0.38 -3.45
C SER A 6 -29.03 -1.63 -2.57
N ILE A 7 -27.80 -2.04 -2.25
CA ILE A 7 -27.50 -3.21 -1.39
C ILE A 7 -27.99 -2.97 0.04
N ILE A 8 -27.77 -1.78 0.59
CA ILE A 8 -28.19 -1.41 1.95
C ILE A 8 -29.71 -1.37 2.05
N HIS A 9 -30.38 -0.77 1.04
CA HIS A 9 -31.84 -0.70 0.99
C HIS A 9 -32.48 -2.09 0.97
N MET A 10 -31.99 -2.99 0.11
CA MET A 10 -32.53 -4.35 0.03
C MET A 10 -32.33 -5.16 1.32
N TYR A 11 -31.25 -4.91 2.05
CA TYR A 11 -30.98 -5.57 3.33
C TYR A 11 -31.88 -5.04 4.46
N ARG A 12 -32.02 -3.72 4.59
CA ARG A 12 -32.74 -3.11 5.73
C ARG A 12 -34.22 -2.91 5.50
N VAL A 13 -34.62 -2.44 4.32
CA VAL A 13 -36.02 -2.13 4.01
C VAL A 13 -36.74 -3.37 3.50
N CYS A 14 -36.14 -4.09 2.54
CA CYS A 14 -36.78 -5.27 1.95
C CYS A 14 -36.54 -6.56 2.76
N GLY A 15 -35.64 -6.56 3.74
CA GLY A 15 -35.34 -7.73 4.58
C GLY A 15 -34.73 -8.92 3.83
N TYR A 16 -34.06 -8.68 2.70
CA TYR A 16 -33.50 -9.76 1.89
C TYR A 16 -32.20 -10.33 2.46
N SER A 17 -32.02 -11.64 2.31
CA SER A 17 -30.78 -12.30 2.70
C SER A 17 -29.61 -11.90 1.79
N LYS A 18 -28.39 -11.91 2.31
CA LYS A 18 -27.16 -11.60 1.55
C LYS A 18 -27.04 -12.42 0.25
N ARG A 19 -27.49 -13.68 0.27
CA ARG A 19 -27.51 -14.57 -0.91
C ARG A 19 -28.54 -14.12 -1.96
N ARG A 20 -29.72 -13.68 -1.52
CA ARG A 20 -30.76 -13.16 -2.43
C ARG A 20 -30.30 -11.88 -3.11
N ILE A 21 -29.74 -10.94 -2.35
CA ILE A 21 -29.20 -9.67 -2.87
C ILE A 21 -28.10 -9.92 -3.92
N SER A 22 -27.21 -10.87 -3.66
CA SER A 22 -26.15 -11.26 -4.59
C SER A 22 -26.68 -11.77 -5.94
N ARG A 23 -27.76 -12.57 -5.91
CA ARG A 23 -28.40 -13.09 -7.14
C ARG A 23 -29.15 -12.00 -7.90
N GLU A 24 -29.86 -11.13 -7.20
CA GLU A 24 -30.68 -10.06 -7.79
C GLU A 24 -29.82 -8.99 -8.47
N LEU A 25 -28.77 -8.53 -7.80
CA LEU A 25 -27.90 -7.45 -8.31
C LEU A 25 -26.72 -7.98 -9.14
N HIS A 26 -26.62 -9.30 -9.31
CA HIS A 26 -25.49 -9.97 -9.98
C HIS A 26 -24.11 -9.54 -9.45
N VAL A 27 -24.01 -9.33 -8.14
CA VAL A 27 -22.77 -8.95 -7.44
C VAL A 27 -22.29 -10.15 -6.61
N SER A 28 -20.98 -10.32 -6.47
CA SER A 28 -20.41 -11.36 -5.60
C SER A 28 -20.96 -11.26 -4.17
N ARG A 29 -21.22 -12.41 -3.56
CA ARG A 29 -21.64 -12.48 -2.15
C ARG A 29 -20.64 -11.79 -1.23
N HIS A 30 -19.34 -11.91 -1.51
CA HIS A 30 -18.29 -11.30 -0.69
C HIS A 30 -18.33 -9.77 -0.73
N THR A 31 -18.68 -9.19 -1.88
CA THR A 31 -18.83 -7.74 -2.01
C THR A 31 -20.07 -7.24 -1.27
N VAL A 32 -21.19 -7.97 -1.33
CA VAL A 32 -22.39 -7.66 -0.52
C VAL A 32 -22.04 -7.72 0.97
N ASP A 33 -21.36 -8.78 1.40
CA ASP A 33 -20.97 -8.99 2.79
C ASP A 33 -20.04 -7.89 3.31
N ASN A 34 -19.04 -7.49 2.51
CA ASN A 34 -18.13 -6.40 2.84
C ASN A 34 -18.86 -5.05 2.98
N ILE A 35 -19.77 -4.73 2.04
CA ILE A 35 -20.55 -3.47 2.09
C ILE A 35 -21.44 -3.44 3.34
N LEU A 36 -22.14 -4.54 3.64
CA LEU A 36 -22.99 -4.63 4.82
C LEU A 36 -22.19 -4.58 6.12
N SER A 37 -21.03 -5.23 6.17
CA SER A 37 -20.15 -5.17 7.35
C SER A 37 -19.67 -3.75 7.63
N LYS A 38 -19.30 -3.00 6.59
CA LYS A 38 -18.91 -1.58 6.72
C LYS A 38 -20.06 -0.69 7.17
N TYR A 39 -21.26 -0.93 6.62
CA TYR A 39 -22.47 -0.23 7.05
C TYR A 39 -22.80 -0.51 8.53
N GLU A 40 -22.74 -1.77 8.96
CA GLU A 40 -22.97 -2.14 10.36
C GLU A 40 -21.91 -1.55 11.29
N SER A 41 -20.65 -1.46 10.86
CA SER A 41 -19.62 -0.76 11.64
C SER A 41 -19.85 0.74 11.72
N ALA A 42 -20.32 1.38 10.64
CA ALA A 42 -20.61 2.82 10.61
C ALA A 42 -21.80 3.21 11.51
N ILE A 43 -22.75 2.30 11.75
CA ILE A 43 -23.84 2.55 12.73
C ILE A 43 -23.32 2.47 14.17
N ARG A 44 -22.31 1.66 14.43
CA ARG A 44 -21.77 1.42 15.78
C ARG A 44 -20.78 2.50 16.23
N THR A 45 -20.36 3.40 15.36
CA THR A 45 -19.43 4.48 15.68
C THR A 45 -20.13 5.66 16.35
N ASP A 46 -19.37 6.45 17.11
CA ASP A 46 -19.88 7.61 17.87
C ASP A 46 -20.48 8.72 17.00
N ASN A 47 -19.99 8.86 15.74
CA ASN A 47 -20.56 9.76 14.74
C ASN A 47 -21.05 8.98 13.50
N PRO A 48 -22.30 8.48 13.51
CA PRO A 48 -22.82 7.64 12.43
C PRO A 48 -23.10 8.41 11.13
N GLU A 49 -23.44 9.70 11.21
CA GLU A 49 -23.81 10.49 10.01
C GLU A 49 -22.62 10.70 9.07
N GLU A 50 -21.47 11.07 9.64
CA GLU A 50 -20.23 11.27 8.89
C GLU A 50 -19.73 9.95 8.27
N ALA A 51 -19.71 8.87 9.06
CA ALA A 51 -19.27 7.55 8.61
C ALA A 51 -20.15 6.98 7.48
N LEU A 52 -21.46 7.23 7.51
CA LEU A 52 -22.38 6.83 6.45
C LEU A 52 -22.21 7.69 5.19
N SER A 53 -22.01 9.01 5.34
CA SER A 53 -21.72 9.90 4.22
C SER A 53 -20.46 9.47 3.47
N ASP A 54 -19.40 9.16 4.21
CA ASP A 54 -18.14 8.64 3.67
C ASP A 54 -18.33 7.30 2.95
N LEU A 55 -19.08 6.37 3.55
CA LEU A 55 -19.37 5.08 2.94
C LEU A 55 -20.11 5.23 1.60
N LEU A 56 -20.99 6.21 1.45
CA LEU A 56 -21.77 6.38 0.22
C LEU A 56 -21.01 7.20 -0.84
N THR A 57 -20.21 8.17 -0.42
CA THR A 57 -19.54 9.11 -1.33
C THR A 57 -18.17 8.62 -1.80
N ILE A 58 -17.41 7.93 -0.94
CA ILE A 58 -16.04 7.53 -1.26
C ILE A 58 -16.03 6.35 -2.24
N GLN A 59 -15.40 6.57 -3.41
CA GLN A 59 -15.19 5.53 -4.40
C GLN A 59 -14.36 4.35 -3.85
N PRO A 60 -14.67 3.10 -4.25
CA PRO A 60 -13.94 1.92 -3.77
C PRO A 60 -12.45 1.99 -4.19
N ARG A 61 -11.56 1.97 -3.20
CA ARG A 61 -10.11 1.91 -3.40
C ARG A 61 -9.54 0.60 -2.86
N TYR A 62 -8.57 0.02 -3.58
CA TYR A 62 -7.83 -1.15 -3.12
C TYR A 62 -6.94 -0.79 -1.92
N ASP A 63 -7.03 -1.56 -0.84
CA ASP A 63 -6.15 -1.41 0.32
C ASP A 63 -4.79 -2.06 0.04
N SER A 64 -3.78 -1.23 -0.22
CA SER A 64 -2.40 -1.66 -0.40
C SER A 64 -1.55 -1.54 0.88
N SER A 65 -2.12 -1.09 2.00
CA SER A 65 -1.37 -0.80 3.25
C SER A 65 -0.65 -2.03 3.81
N ARG A 66 -1.29 -3.19 3.74
CA ARG A 66 -0.75 -4.47 4.26
C ARG A 66 0.24 -5.15 3.32
N ARG A 67 0.45 -4.62 2.11
CA ARG A 67 1.31 -5.26 1.11
C ARG A 67 2.78 -5.16 1.55
N ARG A 68 3.41 -6.31 1.77
CA ARG A 68 4.82 -6.42 2.16
C ARG A 68 5.68 -6.95 0.99
N PRO A 69 6.98 -6.62 0.95
CA PRO A 69 7.90 -7.29 0.03
C PRO A 69 7.89 -8.80 0.28
N ARG A 70 7.77 -9.60 -0.78
CA ARG A 70 7.91 -11.06 -0.67
C ARG A 70 9.36 -11.53 -0.66
N ARG A 71 10.25 -10.83 -1.35
CA ARG A 71 11.65 -11.26 -1.58
C ARG A 71 12.68 -10.48 -0.74
N LEU A 72 12.27 -9.44 -0.03
CA LEU A 72 13.20 -8.58 0.72
C LEU A 72 13.50 -9.19 2.09
N THR A 73 14.54 -10.02 2.16
CA THR A 73 15.06 -10.52 3.43
C THR A 73 15.82 -9.42 4.18
N GLN A 74 15.99 -9.60 5.50
CA GLN A 74 16.75 -8.66 6.32
C GLN A 74 18.19 -8.49 5.81
N GLU A 75 18.84 -9.59 5.44
CA GLU A 75 20.18 -9.58 4.86
C GLU A 75 20.29 -8.72 3.59
N ILE A 76 19.25 -8.72 2.74
CA ILE A 76 19.23 -7.86 1.54
C ILE A 76 19.10 -6.39 1.94
N LYS A 77 18.30 -6.07 2.97
CA LYS A 77 18.20 -4.70 3.49
C LYS A 77 19.54 -4.21 4.03
N ASP A 78 20.25 -5.05 4.78
CA ASP A 78 21.52 -4.70 5.38
C ASP A 78 22.59 -4.44 4.31
N LYS A 79 22.62 -5.26 3.25
CA LYS A 79 23.49 -5.03 2.07
C LYS A 79 23.16 -3.73 1.35
N ILE A 80 21.87 -3.46 1.12
CA ILE A 80 21.44 -2.16 0.53
C ILE A 80 21.89 -1.00 1.44
N GLY A 81 21.71 -1.12 2.75
CA GLY A 81 22.15 -0.13 3.72
C GLY A 81 23.67 0.10 3.69
N PHE A 82 24.46 -0.97 3.59
CA PHE A 82 25.91 -0.89 3.43
C PHE A 82 26.32 -0.14 2.15
N CYS A 83 25.69 -0.47 1.02
CA CYS A 83 25.90 0.23 -0.25
C CYS A 83 25.57 1.73 -0.16
N LEU A 84 24.48 2.07 0.52
CA LEU A 84 24.06 3.47 0.71
C LEU A 84 25.03 4.24 1.62
N LYS A 85 25.53 3.62 2.69
CA LYS A 85 26.58 4.21 3.54
C LYS A 85 27.85 4.50 2.75
N LYS A 86 28.30 3.56 1.92
CA LYS A 86 29.45 3.77 1.01
C LYS A 86 29.22 4.92 0.03
N ASN A 87 27.99 5.06 -0.49
CA ASN A 87 27.63 6.18 -1.35
C ASN A 87 27.67 7.53 -0.60
N ALA A 88 27.23 7.57 0.66
CA ALA A 88 27.31 8.78 1.47
C ALA A 88 28.78 9.24 1.66
N VAL A 89 29.69 8.31 1.95
CA VAL A 89 31.13 8.59 2.03
C VAL A 89 31.66 9.14 0.70
N LYS A 90 31.32 8.49 -0.43
CA LYS A 90 31.73 8.96 -1.77
C LYS A 90 31.24 10.37 -2.09
N ILE A 91 30.05 10.75 -1.60
CA ILE A 91 29.53 12.10 -1.78
C ILE A 91 30.34 13.09 -0.95
N ALA A 92 30.60 12.77 0.33
CA ALA A 92 31.38 13.61 1.23
C ALA A 92 32.82 13.83 0.74
N THR A 93 33.43 12.82 0.12
CA THR A 93 34.81 12.89 -0.43
C THR A 93 34.88 13.46 -1.86
N GLY A 94 33.79 14.03 -2.40
CA GLY A 94 33.77 14.62 -3.75
C GLY A 94 33.67 13.62 -4.91
N LEU A 95 33.62 12.32 -4.65
CA LEU A 95 33.49 11.24 -5.64
C LEU A 95 32.03 10.93 -6.01
N ARG A 96 31.18 11.96 -6.07
CA ARG A 96 29.72 11.82 -6.31
C ARG A 96 29.38 11.00 -7.55
N LYS A 97 30.16 11.12 -8.62
CA LYS A 97 29.95 10.39 -9.89
C LYS A 97 30.25 8.89 -9.78
N GLN A 98 31.03 8.47 -8.78
CA GLN A 98 31.41 7.06 -8.57
C GLN A 98 30.47 6.32 -7.61
N ARG A 99 29.37 6.95 -7.16
CA ARG A 99 28.36 6.29 -6.32
C ARG A 99 27.65 5.17 -7.09
N MET A 100 27.26 4.11 -6.41
CA MET A 100 26.45 3.05 -7.01
C MET A 100 25.02 3.54 -7.18
N LEU A 101 24.49 3.47 -8.39
CA LEU A 101 23.08 3.74 -8.65
C LEU A 101 22.22 2.57 -8.19
N LYS A 102 20.91 2.81 -8.11
CA LYS A 102 19.92 1.79 -7.75
C LYS A 102 20.04 0.50 -8.58
N LYS A 103 20.29 0.64 -9.89
CA LYS A 103 20.54 -0.48 -10.81
C LYS A 103 21.83 -1.25 -10.46
N ASP A 104 22.87 -0.54 -10.05
CA ASP A 104 24.17 -1.14 -9.73
C ASP A 104 24.09 -1.89 -8.39
N ILE A 105 23.41 -1.32 -7.39
CA ILE A 105 23.13 -1.97 -6.10
C ILE A 105 22.28 -3.24 -6.30
N HIS A 106 21.27 -3.17 -7.18
CA HIS A 106 20.46 -4.33 -7.53
C HIS A 106 21.32 -5.41 -8.21
N GLN A 107 22.13 -5.04 -9.21
CA GLN A 107 23.00 -5.99 -9.91
C GLN A 107 24.05 -6.62 -8.98
N PHE A 108 24.61 -5.83 -8.06
CA PHE A 108 25.53 -6.30 -7.01
C PHE A 108 24.86 -7.38 -6.13
N ASN A 109 23.65 -7.10 -5.63
CA ASN A 109 22.91 -8.06 -4.81
C ASN A 109 22.49 -9.32 -5.59
N CYS A 110 22.14 -9.19 -6.87
CA CYS A 110 21.80 -10.33 -7.74
C CYS A 110 23.00 -11.26 -7.96
N ARG A 111 24.18 -10.69 -8.21
CA ARG A 111 25.42 -11.44 -8.46
C ARG A 111 25.88 -12.23 -7.23
N GLU A 112 25.82 -11.62 -6.05
CA GLU A 112 26.31 -12.26 -4.82
C GLU A 112 25.45 -13.44 -4.33
N LYS A 113 24.18 -13.55 -4.73
CA LYS A 113 23.26 -14.53 -4.13
C LYS A 113 22.56 -15.49 -5.08
N ALA A 114 22.83 -15.48 -6.38
CA ALA A 114 22.10 -16.32 -7.35
C ALA A 114 20.56 -16.27 -7.17
N ILE A 115 20.03 -15.15 -6.66
CA ILE A 115 18.58 -14.95 -6.52
C ILE A 115 18.11 -14.31 -7.81
N SER A 116 17.17 -14.97 -8.49
CA SER A 116 16.33 -14.33 -9.52
C SER A 116 15.57 -13.17 -8.86
N CYS A 117 16.09 -11.96 -9.01
CA CYS A 117 15.59 -10.78 -8.31
C CYS A 117 14.85 -9.87 -9.29
N PHE A 118 13.64 -10.26 -9.72
CA PHE A 118 12.68 -9.28 -10.28
C PHE A 118 12.17 -8.41 -9.12
N PHE A 119 12.91 -7.35 -8.82
CA PHE A 119 12.52 -6.35 -7.84
C PHE A 119 12.13 -5.06 -8.55
N ASN A 120 10.83 -4.74 -8.52
CA ASN A 120 10.37 -3.38 -8.79
C ASN A 120 10.80 -2.50 -7.62
N PHE A 121 12.01 -1.97 -7.73
CA PHE A 121 12.67 -1.17 -6.72
C PHE A 121 11.99 0.23 -6.62
N SER A 122 10.97 0.53 -7.46
CA SER A 122 10.05 1.68 -7.31
C SER A 122 9.32 1.67 -5.97
N ASP A 123 9.04 0.50 -5.41
CA ASP A 123 8.22 0.37 -4.19
C ASP A 123 9.01 0.70 -2.90
N TYR A 124 10.36 0.73 -2.97
CA TYR A 124 11.25 0.99 -1.82
C TYR A 124 11.90 2.37 -1.84
N GLY A 125 11.74 3.10 -2.95
CA GLY A 125 12.43 4.38 -3.15
C GLY A 125 11.90 5.52 -2.28
N SER A 126 10.66 5.45 -1.78
CA SER A 126 10.05 6.61 -1.11
C SER A 126 10.29 6.66 0.40
N SER A 127 10.36 5.53 1.12
CA SER A 127 10.51 5.55 2.59
C SER A 127 11.97 5.60 3.07
N LEU A 128 12.93 5.06 2.30
CA LEU A 128 14.34 5.05 2.67
C LEU A 128 15.15 6.25 2.16
N PHE A 129 14.64 6.98 1.15
CA PHE A 129 15.33 8.15 0.57
C PHE A 129 14.76 9.50 1.03
N LYS A 130 13.57 9.56 1.65
CA LYS A 130 12.93 10.83 2.08
C LYS A 130 13.63 11.56 3.24
N GLY A 131 14.60 10.93 3.91
CA GLY A 131 15.30 11.52 5.05
C GLY A 131 16.53 12.39 4.74
N GLN A 132 16.89 12.62 3.46
CA GLN A 132 18.15 13.32 3.12
C GLN A 132 17.97 14.73 2.54
N HIS A 133 16.76 15.28 2.55
CA HIS A 133 16.50 16.68 2.18
C HIS A 133 15.96 17.47 3.37
N GLY A 134 16.65 17.41 4.51
CA GLY A 134 16.57 18.46 5.53
C GLY A 134 17.53 19.57 5.11
N LYS A 135 17.01 20.78 4.87
CA LYS A 135 17.83 21.98 4.72
C LYS A 135 18.70 22.11 5.97
N ALA A 136 20.01 22.27 5.80
CA ALA A 136 20.86 22.71 6.88
C ALA A 136 20.45 24.16 7.19
N ASP A 137 19.93 24.37 8.40
CA ASP A 137 19.79 25.70 8.97
C ASP A 137 21.21 26.27 9.14
N ALA A 138 21.45 27.44 8.55
CA ALA A 138 22.69 28.18 8.69
C ALA A 138 22.58 29.06 9.93
N ASP A 139 23.60 28.97 10.79
CA ASP A 139 23.89 29.94 11.86
C ASP A 139 24.18 31.33 11.28
#